data_AF-A0A6V8GYH3-F1
#
_entry.id   AF-A0A6V8GYH3-F1
#
_cell.length_a   1.000
_cell.length_b   1.000
_cell.length_c   1.000
_cell.angle_alpha   90.00
_cell.angle_beta   90.00
_cell.angle_gamma   90.00
#
_symmetry.space_group_name_H-M   'P 1'
#
loop_
_entity.id
_entity.type
_entity.pdbx_description
1 polymer ?
#
loop_
_entity_poly.entity_id
_entity_poly.type
_entity_poly.pdbx_seq_one_letter_code
_entity_poly.pdbx_strand_id
1 'polypeptide(L)'
;MFYSETLLSKTGPLARVWLSANLERKLSKSHILQSNIESSVNAIVDQGQAPMALRLSGQLLLGVVRIYSRKARYLLDDCNEALMKIKMVLSSL
;
A
#
# COMPACT_ATOMS: atom_id res chain seq x y z
N MET A 1 -3.74 14.09 -23.51
CA MET A 1 -3.45 12.88 -22.71
C MET A 1 -4.53 12.77 -21.65
N PHE A 2 -5.26 11.64 -21.61
CA PHE A 2 -6.36 11.40 -20.68
C PHE A 2 -5.81 11.13 -19.27
N TYR A 3 -5.36 12.18 -18.57
CA TYR A 3 -5.15 12.12 -17.14
C TYR A 3 -6.39 12.71 -16.49
N SER A 4 -7.20 11.86 -15.87
CA SER A 4 -8.20 12.31 -14.92
C SER A 4 -7.44 12.96 -13.75
N GLU A 5 -7.34 14.29 -13.75
CA GLU A 5 -6.72 15.07 -12.66
C GLU A 5 -7.37 14.74 -11.31
N THR A 6 -8.63 14.30 -11.31
CA THR A 6 -9.37 13.85 -10.14
C THR A 6 -8.89 12.51 -9.57
N LEU A 7 -8.40 11.59 -10.41
CA LEU A 7 -7.85 10.30 -9.96
C LEU A 7 -6.43 10.43 -9.39
N LEU A 8 -5.64 11.37 -9.92
CA LEU A 8 -4.24 11.60 -9.54
C LEU A 8 -4.05 12.77 -8.55
N SER A 9 -5.11 13.54 -8.27
CA SER A 9 -5.10 14.56 -7.22
C SER A 9 -4.71 13.93 -5.89
N LYS A 10 -3.92 14.67 -5.08
CA LYS A 10 -3.33 14.21 -3.80
C LYS A 10 -4.32 13.65 -2.78
N THR A 11 -5.62 13.77 -3.04
CA THR A 11 -6.73 13.44 -2.14
C THR A 11 -7.58 12.26 -2.62
N GLY A 12 -7.29 11.67 -3.79
CA GLY A 12 -8.06 10.54 -4.33
C GLY A 12 -7.78 9.21 -3.62
N PRO A 13 -8.70 8.22 -3.70
CA PRO A 13 -8.52 6.89 -3.10
C PRO A 13 -7.26 6.17 -3.61
N LEU A 14 -6.88 6.43 -4.87
CA LEU A 14 -5.68 5.87 -5.51
C LEU A 14 -4.42 6.73 -5.33
N ALA A 15 -4.51 7.90 -4.69
CA ALA A 15 -3.37 8.79 -4.51
C ALA A 15 -2.27 8.15 -3.65
N ARG A 16 -2.65 7.39 -2.62
CA ARG A 16 -1.69 6.67 -1.76
C ARG A 16 -0.97 5.56 -2.51
N VAL A 17 -1.69 4.82 -3.35
CA VAL A 17 -1.15 3.79 -4.23
C VAL A 17 -0.19 4.40 -5.25
N TRP A 18 -0.61 5.49 -5.89
CA TRP A 18 0.22 6.24 -6.83
C TRP A 18 1.51 6.77 -6.18
N LEU A 19 1.41 7.35 -4.98
CA LEU A 19 2.56 7.80 -4.20
C LEU A 19 3.45 6.62 -3.79
N SER A 20 2.90 5.46 -3.47
CA SER A 20 3.70 4.28 -3.14
C SER A 20 4.44 3.70 -4.35
N ALA A 21 3.86 3.83 -5.55
CA ALA A 21 4.48 3.43 -6.80
C ALA A 21 5.64 4.37 -7.17
N ASN A 22 5.41 5.68 -7.10
CA ASN A 22 6.34 6.69 -7.64
C ASN A 22 7.30 7.28 -6.58
N LEU A 23 6.94 7.25 -5.29
CA LEU A 23 7.65 7.97 -4.22
C LEU A 23 7.89 7.06 -3.00
N GLU A 24 8.84 6.13 -3.15
CA GLU A 24 9.10 5.06 -2.17
C GLU A 24 9.42 5.56 -0.75
N ARG A 25 10.03 6.73 -0.60
CA ARG A 25 10.59 7.19 0.70
C ARG A 25 9.70 8.13 1.50
N LYS A 26 8.48 8.48 1.03
CA LYS A 26 7.67 9.54 1.67
C LYS A 26 6.40 9.06 2.38
N LEU A 27 6.12 7.76 2.38
CA LEU A 27 4.95 7.18 3.06
C LEU A 27 5.33 6.67 4.44
N SER A 28 4.70 7.23 5.47
CA SER A 28 4.84 6.79 6.87
C SER A 28 4.24 5.40 7.09
N LYS A 29 4.79 4.62 8.03
CA LYS A 29 4.30 3.27 8.43
C LYS A 29 2.79 3.28 8.70
N SER A 30 2.28 4.31 9.37
CA SER A 30 0.85 4.46 9.67
C SER A 30 -0.02 4.55 8.41
N HIS A 31 0.41 5.32 7.42
CA HIS A 31 -0.32 5.46 6.15
C HIS A 31 -0.36 4.14 5.36
N ILE A 32 0.72 3.38 5.40
CA ILE A 32 0.80 2.06 4.76
C ILE A 32 -0.16 1.09 5.44
N LEU A 33 -0.15 1.02 6.77
CA LEU A 33 -1.02 0.14 7.55
C LEU A 33 -2.51 0.45 7.33
N GLN A 34 -2.89 1.73 7.34
CA GLN A 34 -4.27 2.19 7.12
C GLN A 34 -4.76 2.02 5.68
N SER A 35 -3.89 1.78 4.70
CA SER A 35 -4.30 1.65 3.30
C SER A 35 -5.03 0.33 3.05
N ASN A 36 -6.27 0.38 2.59
CA ASN A 36 -7.01 -0.82 2.19
C ASN A 36 -6.60 -1.26 0.77
N ILE A 37 -6.05 -2.47 0.67
CA ILE A 37 -5.57 -3.04 -0.59
C ILE A 37 -6.73 -3.47 -1.48
N GLU A 38 -7.75 -4.13 -0.93
CA GLU A 38 -8.91 -4.61 -1.69
C GLU A 38 -9.67 -3.46 -2.33
N SER A 39 -9.93 -2.40 -1.58
CA SER A 39 -10.55 -1.18 -2.11
C SER A 39 -9.71 -0.53 -3.20
N SER A 40 -8.37 -0.56 -3.07
CA SER A 40 -7.46 -0.04 -4.09
C SER A 40 -7.48 -0.87 -5.38
N VAL A 41 -7.51 -2.20 -5.26
CA VAL A 41 -7.61 -3.11 -6.41
C VAL A 41 -8.96 -2.97 -7.09
N ASN A 42 -10.05 -2.92 -6.32
CA ASN A 42 -11.39 -2.70 -6.84
C ASN A 42 -11.49 -1.36 -7.58
N ALA A 43 -10.86 -0.29 -7.08
CA ALA A 43 -10.81 0.99 -7.79
C ALA A 43 -9.98 0.98 -9.08
N ILE A 44 -9.05 0.02 -9.25
CA ILE A 44 -8.29 -0.16 -10.50
C ILE A 44 -9.09 -0.99 -11.51
N VAL A 45 -9.86 -1.98 -11.03
CA VAL A 45 -10.65 -2.91 -11.85
C VAL A 45 -12.00 -2.29 -12.25
N ASP A 46 -12.65 -1.59 -11.34
CA ASP A 46 -13.94 -0.91 -11.57
C ASP A 46 -13.70 0.43 -12.26
N GLN A 47 -13.56 0.39 -13.59
CA GLN A 47 -13.17 1.53 -14.44
C GLN A 47 -14.35 2.50 -14.73
N GLY A 48 -15.23 2.73 -13.76
CA GLY A 48 -16.57 3.27 -13.96
C GLY A 48 -16.75 4.53 -14.83
N GLN A 49 -15.75 5.41 -14.98
CA GLN A 49 -15.92 6.69 -15.70
C GLN A 49 -15.05 6.93 -16.93
N ALA A 50 -13.98 6.16 -17.16
CA ALA A 50 -13.16 6.29 -18.38
C ALA A 50 -12.14 5.16 -18.51
N PRO A 51 -11.78 4.74 -19.74
CA PRO A 51 -10.70 3.79 -19.94
C PRO A 51 -9.39 4.36 -19.38
N MET A 52 -8.82 3.65 -18.40
CA MET A 52 -7.52 3.98 -17.84
C MET A 52 -6.42 3.50 -18.80
N ALA A 53 -5.39 4.31 -19.03
CA ALA A 53 -4.26 3.87 -19.83
C ALA A 53 -3.59 2.66 -19.16
N LEU A 54 -3.33 1.59 -19.92
CA LEU A 54 -2.71 0.36 -19.40
C LEU A 54 -1.39 0.63 -18.64
N ARG A 55 -0.61 1.62 -19.10
CA ARG A 55 0.61 2.07 -18.44
C ARG A 55 0.35 2.61 -17.02
N LEU A 56 -0.75 3.35 -16.83
CA LEU A 56 -1.18 3.88 -15.54
C LEU A 56 -1.63 2.75 -14.62
N SER A 57 -2.42 1.80 -15.12
CA SER A 57 -2.84 0.61 -14.37
C SER A 57 -1.65 -0.22 -13.89
N GLY A 58 -0.62 -0.40 -14.73
CA GLY A 58 0.62 -1.10 -14.34
C GLY A 58 1.39 -0.40 -13.22
N GLN A 59 1.49 0.93 -13.25
CA GLN A 59 2.13 1.70 -12.18
C GLN A 59 1.33 1.63 -10.88
N LEU A 60 -0.01 1.70 -10.94
CA LEU A 60 -0.85 1.55 -9.77
C LEU A 60 -0.73 0.16 -9.16
N LEU A 61 -0.72 -0.90 -9.98
CA LEU A 61 -0.52 -2.27 -9.50
C LEU A 61 0.83 -2.44 -8.79
N LEU A 62 1.91 -1.86 -9.33
CA LEU A 62 3.21 -1.83 -8.67
C LEU A 62 3.14 -1.16 -7.29
N GLY A 63 2.40 -0.05 -7.18
CA GLY A 63 2.14 0.61 -5.90
C GLY A 63 1.43 -0.30 -4.90
N VAL A 64 0.37 -0.98 -5.33
CA VAL A 64 -0.39 -1.93 -4.49
C VAL A 64 0.53 -3.04 -3.96
N VAL A 65 1.31 -3.66 -4.84
CA VAL A 65 2.23 -4.74 -4.47
C VAL A 65 3.30 -4.24 -3.49
N ARG A 66 3.82 -3.02 -3.67
CA ARG A 66 4.77 -2.40 -2.74
C ARG A 66 4.17 -2.15 -1.36
N ILE A 67 2.91 -1.68 -1.30
CA ILE A 67 2.19 -1.52 -0.03
C ILE A 67 2.02 -2.87 0.67
N TYR A 68 1.60 -3.91 -0.07
CA TYR A 68 1.44 -5.25 0.46
C TYR A 68 2.75 -5.81 1.04
N SER A 69 3.85 -5.71 0.28
CA SER A 69 5.17 -6.17 0.73
C SER A 69 5.62 -5.51 2.03
N ARG A 70 5.39 -4.19 2.18
CA ARG A 70 5.70 -3.48 3.42
C ARG A 70 4.83 -3.92 4.59
N LYS A 71 3.52 -4.14 4.38
CA LYS A 71 2.64 -4.68 5.42
C LYS A 71 3.10 -6.05 5.89
N ALA A 72 3.43 -6.96 4.98
CA ALA A 72 3.93 -8.29 5.31
C ALA A 72 5.25 -8.22 6.11
N ARG A 73 6.14 -7.29 5.74
CA ARG A 73 7.39 -7.08 6.47
C ARG A 73 7.15 -6.55 7.89
N TYR A 74 6.26 -5.58 8.05
CA TYR A 74 5.89 -5.09 9.38
C TYR A 74 5.28 -6.19 10.25
N LEU A 75 4.42 -7.04 9.67
CA LEU A 75 3.85 -8.18 10.39
C LEU A 75 4.93 -9.16 10.86
N LEU A 76 5.91 -9.47 10.00
CA LEU A 76 7.01 -10.35 10.34
C LEU A 76 7.88 -9.76 11.47
N ASP A 77 8.17 -8.47 11.41
CA ASP A 77 8.93 -7.77 12.46
C ASP A 77 8.17 -7.80 13.80
N ASP A 78 6.87 -7.51 13.79
CA ASP A 78 6.02 -7.54 14.99
C ASP A 78 5.94 -8.97 15.59
N CYS A 79 5.84 -10.01 14.75
CA CYS A 79 5.87 -11.41 15.18
C CYS A 79 7.22 -11.81 15.79
N ASN A 80 8.33 -11.35 15.22
CA ASN A 80 9.66 -11.61 15.77
C ASN A 80 9.85 -10.93 17.12
N GLU A 81 9.37 -9.69 17.27
CA GLU A 81 9.43 -8.97 18.55
C GLU A 81 8.60 -9.68 19.63
N ALA A 82 7.38 -10.12 19.29
CA ALA A 82 6.52 -10.88 20.19
C ALA A 82 7.19 -12.19 20.63
N LEU A 83 7.79 -12.93 19.69
CA LEU A 83 8.52 -14.17 19.96
C LEU A 83 9.72 -13.92 20.88
N MET A 84 10.51 -12.87 20.65
CA MET A 84 11.64 -12.50 21.51
C MET A 84 11.17 -12.18 22.94
N LYS A 85 10.08 -11.41 23.09
CA LYS A 85 9.51 -11.08 24.42
C LYS A 85 9.06 -12.34 25.17
N ILE A 86 8.38 -13.27 24.50
CA ILE A 86 7.96 -14.54 25.09
C ILE A 86 9.17 -15.36 25.55
N LYS A 87 10.21 -15.46 24.71
CA LYS A 87 11.45 -16.16 25.08
C LYS A 87 12.13 -15.54 26.29
N MET A 88 12.22 -14.21 26.35
CA MET A 88 12.81 -13.49 27.48
C MET A 88 12.08 -13.80 28.79
N VAL A 89 10.74 -13.72 28.80
CA VAL A 89 9.93 -14.04 29.98
C VAL A 89 10.12 -15.49 30.42
N LEU A 90 10.14 -16.43 29.47
CA LEU A 90 10.33 -17.85 29.78
C LEU A 90 11.73 -18.16 30.30
N SER A 91 12.76 -17.43 29.84
CA SER A 91 14.14 -17.59 30.32
C SER A 91 14.43 -16.92 31.66
N SER A 92 13.54 -16.03 32.11
CA SER A 92 13.63 -15.36 33.41
C SER A 92 12.85 -16.07 34.53
N LEU A 93 12.22 -17.21 34.21
CA LEU A 93 11.54 -18.09 35.15
C LEU A 93 12.42 -19.32 35.45
#